data_AF-A0A1G2FSH3-F1
#
_entry.id   AF-A0A1G2FSH3-F1
#
_cell.length_a   1.000
_cell.length_b   1.000
_cell.length_c   1.000
_cell.angle_alpha   90.00
_cell.angle_beta   90.00
_cell.angle_gamma   90.00
#
_symmetry.space_group_name_H-M   'P 1'
#
loop_
_entity.id
_entity.type
_entity.pdbx_description
1 polymer ?
#
loop_
_entity_poly.entity_id
_entity_poly.type
_entity_poly.pdbx_seq_one_letter_code
_entity_poly.pdbx_strand_id
1 'polypeptide(L)'
;MNPTAKIAKLLRTPENVILDVEKKMEKISGKRGIMEKIVEENEEKVKRSLRELFPDLVVEPTAEQVYDGLIKKTKETDQKLFKHFHEPDFSTAIGCQTIINAARELTGDLSGFYLKKEKAAELLRLNPPKNIMAVLGYGNDIEKMLANEDIFEVFCALRFVESEIWLNDVFFKTYGTLKKEDFEERKIKVMVLPERWLSIGQKFLGKKLHHMSHLKELGVIFVIPTQRHGTEETLYFFFMTLHYLYEVDWHAKLFRMYVSQDNFTSKMINALKVEVIDMPLPDETKISWRIVAKYLGKKDPNDPRLFEPHISPEAWHYIKAGRAIEKFSERFKELGLDFWKDLGWVGEYFTPDGKENLISFGLYDNGIALLKQTGVESKYLYHQQEELWNKIFIEYMGEEELNRLMMEHLDKGYITIEIPKP
;
A
#
# COMPACT_ATOMS: atom_id res chain seq x y z
N MET A 1 25.43 -0.70 19.44
CA MET A 1 25.56 -1.45 18.16
C MET A 1 25.98 -0.43 17.09
N ASN A 2 26.83 -0.79 16.12
CA ASN A 2 27.16 0.11 15.00
C ASN A 2 25.85 0.49 14.24
N PRO A 3 25.63 1.76 13.83
CA PRO A 3 24.43 2.14 13.08
C PRO A 3 24.12 1.27 11.87
N THR A 4 25.11 0.92 11.05
CA THR A 4 24.92 0.05 9.88
C THR A 4 24.46 -1.34 10.27
N ALA A 5 25.04 -1.93 11.32
CA ALA A 5 24.64 -3.21 11.88
C ALA A 5 23.20 -3.17 12.41
N LYS A 6 22.79 -2.07 13.06
CA LYS A 6 21.44 -1.89 13.57
C LYS A 6 20.42 -1.84 12.43
N ILE A 7 20.66 -1.01 11.41
CA ILE A 7 19.78 -0.90 10.23
C ILE A 7 19.69 -2.23 9.48
N ALA A 8 20.84 -2.89 9.27
CA ALA A 8 20.89 -4.20 8.62
C ALA A 8 20.02 -5.22 9.36
N LYS A 9 20.08 -5.20 10.70
CA LYS A 9 19.26 -6.05 11.55
C LYS A 9 17.76 -5.77 11.40
N LEU A 10 17.33 -4.50 11.44
CA LEU A 10 15.92 -4.11 11.27
C LEU A 10 15.37 -4.54 9.89
N LEU A 11 16.20 -4.44 8.86
CA LEU A 11 15.86 -4.84 7.48
C LEU A 11 16.07 -6.34 7.22
N ARG A 12 16.63 -7.09 8.18
CA ARG A 12 17.01 -8.51 8.06
C ARG A 12 17.93 -8.79 6.86
N THR A 13 18.79 -7.82 6.52
CA THR A 13 19.76 -7.93 5.43
C THR A 13 21.18 -8.05 6.00
N PRO A 14 22.14 -8.65 5.28
CA PRO A 14 23.54 -8.62 5.68
C PRO A 14 24.10 -7.19 5.85
N GLU A 15 24.93 -6.97 6.87
CA GLU A 15 25.50 -5.63 7.17
C GLU A 15 26.29 -5.04 6.00
N ASN A 16 26.97 -5.88 5.21
CA ASN A 16 27.72 -5.43 4.04
C ASN A 16 26.84 -4.78 2.96
N VAL A 17 25.55 -5.13 2.89
CA VAL A 17 24.60 -4.48 1.97
C VAL A 17 24.39 -3.02 2.39
N ILE A 18 24.18 -2.77 3.69
CA ILE A 18 23.98 -1.42 4.22
C ILE A 18 25.26 -0.59 4.14
N LEU A 19 26.43 -1.19 4.40
CA LEU A 19 27.72 -0.54 4.24
C LEU A 19 27.99 -0.12 2.79
N ASP A 20 27.63 -0.96 1.81
CA ASP A 20 27.77 -0.63 0.39
C ASP A 20 26.83 0.51 -0.01
N VAL A 21 25.56 0.46 0.44
CA VAL A 21 24.57 1.53 0.22
C VAL A 21 25.08 2.84 0.79
N GLU A 22 25.51 2.87 2.05
CA GLU A 22 26.04 4.08 2.69
C GLU A 22 27.22 4.64 1.89
N LYS A 23 28.26 3.83 1.66
CA LYS A 23 29.46 4.26 0.92
C LYS A 23 29.15 4.81 -0.47
N LYS A 24 28.23 4.20 -1.22
CA LYS A 24 27.89 4.65 -2.57
C LYS A 24 26.99 5.89 -2.53
N MET A 25 25.99 5.93 -1.64
CA MET A 25 25.06 7.05 -1.54
C MET A 25 25.71 8.31 -0.94
N GLU A 26 26.67 8.19 -0.04
CA GLU A 26 27.47 9.33 0.44
C GLU A 26 28.24 9.99 -0.70
N LYS A 27 28.82 9.20 -1.61
CA LYS A 27 29.52 9.72 -2.79
C LYS A 27 28.59 10.41 -3.79
N ILE A 28 27.37 9.90 -3.93
CA ILE A 28 26.37 10.43 -4.87
C ILE A 28 25.74 11.72 -4.35
N SER A 29 25.34 11.73 -3.08
CA SER A 29 24.56 12.82 -2.48
C SER A 29 25.42 13.88 -1.78
N GLY A 30 26.65 13.54 -1.41
CA GLY A 30 27.51 14.35 -0.55
C GLY A 30 27.08 14.40 0.92
N LYS A 31 25.96 13.74 1.29
CA LYS A 31 25.47 13.66 2.67
C LYS A 31 26.18 12.52 3.41
N ARG A 32 26.53 12.74 4.67
CA ARG A 32 27.21 11.75 5.53
C ARG A 32 26.47 11.56 6.84
N GLY A 33 26.72 10.45 7.52
CA GLY A 33 26.12 10.16 8.84
C GLY A 33 24.62 9.89 8.79
N ILE A 34 24.08 9.52 7.63
CA ILE A 34 22.65 9.26 7.46
C ILE A 34 22.21 8.03 8.24
N MET A 35 23.02 6.96 8.29
CA MET A 35 22.67 5.76 9.06
C MET A 35 22.61 6.05 10.56
N GLU A 36 23.54 6.84 11.09
CA GLU A 36 23.55 7.29 12.49
C GLU A 36 22.29 8.11 12.80
N LYS A 37 21.98 9.11 11.97
CA LYS A 37 20.75 9.92 12.09
C LYS A 37 19.48 9.04 12.15
N ILE A 38 19.34 8.08 11.23
CA ILE A 38 18.15 7.21 11.20
C ILE A 38 18.05 6.35 12.47
N VAL A 39 19.17 5.84 12.98
CA VAL A 39 19.21 5.05 14.21
C VAL A 39 18.84 5.89 15.43
N GLU A 40 19.40 7.09 15.56
CA GLU A 40 19.06 8.02 16.65
C GLU A 40 17.57 8.36 16.64
N GLU A 41 17.02 8.73 15.47
CA GLU A 41 15.58 9.01 15.30
C GLU A 41 14.72 7.78 15.64
N ASN A 42 15.13 6.57 15.25
CA ASN A 42 14.43 5.33 15.59
C ASN A 42 14.38 5.13 17.10
N GLU A 43 15.53 5.22 17.78
CA GLU A 43 15.62 5.02 19.22
C GLU A 43 14.81 6.05 20.01
N GLU A 44 14.84 7.32 19.61
CA GLU A 44 14.04 8.38 20.22
C GLU A 44 12.54 8.08 20.10
N LYS A 45 12.10 7.65 18.90
CA LYS A 45 10.70 7.30 18.64
C LYS A 45 10.26 6.07 19.43
N VAL A 46 11.09 5.03 19.49
CA VAL A 46 10.84 3.84 20.32
C VAL A 46 10.72 4.23 21.79
N LYS A 47 11.69 4.98 22.33
CA LYS A 47 11.66 5.43 23.74
C LYS A 47 10.42 6.27 24.04
N ARG A 48 10.03 7.18 23.14
CA ARG A 48 8.80 7.96 23.26
C ARG A 48 7.57 7.06 23.30
N SER A 49 7.43 6.14 22.35
CA SER A 49 6.28 5.24 22.27
C SER A 49 6.18 4.32 23.48
N LEU A 50 7.30 3.77 23.96
CA LEU A 50 7.32 2.95 25.16
C LEU A 50 6.90 3.73 26.42
N ARG A 51 7.35 4.98 26.58
CA ARG A 51 6.91 5.83 27.71
C ARG A 51 5.41 6.12 27.69
N GLU A 52 4.81 6.25 26.51
CA GLU A 52 3.37 6.49 26.39
C GLU A 52 2.57 5.20 26.64
N LEU A 53 3.03 4.06 26.11
CA LEU A 53 2.37 2.77 26.30
C LEU A 53 2.48 2.25 27.74
N PHE A 54 3.61 2.53 28.39
CA PHE A 54 3.95 2.01 29.72
C PHE A 54 4.53 3.14 30.61
N PRO A 55 3.69 4.09 31.06
CA PRO A 55 4.16 5.25 31.84
C PRO A 55 4.78 4.87 33.19
N ASP A 56 4.33 3.76 33.79
CA ASP A 56 4.77 3.30 35.11
C ASP A 56 5.84 2.19 35.04
N LEU A 57 6.46 2.00 33.87
CA LEU A 57 7.35 0.86 33.65
C LEU A 57 8.71 1.06 34.32
N VAL A 58 9.06 0.12 35.20
CA VAL A 58 10.33 0.14 35.97
C VAL A 58 11.42 -0.73 35.32
N VAL A 59 11.03 -1.69 34.47
CA VAL A 59 11.92 -2.67 33.82
C VAL A 59 11.66 -2.69 32.32
N GLU A 60 12.66 -2.93 31.48
CA GLU A 60 12.46 -3.02 30.03
C GLU A 60 11.36 -4.05 29.67
N PRO A 61 10.41 -3.68 28.79
CA PRO A 61 9.27 -4.52 28.49
C PRO A 61 9.66 -5.68 27.58
N THR A 62 8.91 -6.78 27.67
CA THR A 62 9.07 -7.92 26.80
C THR A 62 8.54 -7.63 25.38
N ALA A 63 8.99 -8.41 24.39
CA ALA A 63 8.46 -8.30 23.02
C ALA A 63 6.93 -8.48 22.98
N GLU A 64 6.42 -9.42 23.77
CA GLU A 64 4.99 -9.69 23.92
C GLU A 64 4.26 -8.52 24.59
N GLN A 65 4.81 -7.96 25.68
CA GLN A 65 4.25 -6.79 26.33
C GLN A 65 4.17 -5.59 25.38
N VAL A 66 5.24 -5.31 24.63
CA VAL A 66 5.26 -4.22 23.64
C VAL A 66 4.22 -4.46 22.54
N TYR A 67 4.17 -5.68 21.99
CA TYR A 67 3.19 -6.05 20.98
C TYR A 67 1.74 -5.87 21.48
N ASP A 68 1.42 -6.41 22.66
CA ASP A 68 0.09 -6.29 23.25
C ASP A 68 -0.28 -4.83 23.56
N GLY A 69 0.69 -4.04 24.03
CA GLY A 69 0.54 -2.61 24.23
C GLY A 69 0.18 -1.87 22.94
N LEU A 70 0.87 -2.18 21.84
CA LEU A 70 0.59 -1.61 20.52
C LEU A 70 -0.77 -2.04 19.96
N ILE A 71 -1.15 -3.32 20.10
CA ILE A 71 -2.46 -3.83 19.68
C ILE A 71 -3.57 -3.17 20.51
N LYS A 72 -3.39 -3.03 21.82
CA LYS A 72 -4.33 -2.31 22.70
C LYS A 72 -4.49 -0.86 22.26
N LYS A 73 -3.38 -0.14 22.03
CA LYS A 73 -3.40 1.25 21.53
C LYS A 73 -4.11 1.34 20.17
N THR A 74 -3.88 0.38 19.29
CA THR A 74 -4.55 0.30 17.96
C THR A 74 -6.05 0.14 18.11
N LYS A 75 -6.49 -0.76 19.01
CA LYS A 75 -7.91 -0.98 19.30
C LYS A 75 -8.57 0.25 19.91
N GLU A 76 -7.87 0.96 20.81
CA GLU A 76 -8.36 2.23 21.38
C GLU A 76 -8.52 3.31 20.30
N THR A 77 -7.52 3.48 19.41
CA THR A 77 -7.60 4.40 18.27
C THR A 77 -8.77 4.04 17.36
N ASP A 78 -8.93 2.76 17.04
CA ASP A 78 -10.02 2.29 16.17
C ASP A 78 -11.41 2.53 16.78
N GLN A 79 -11.58 2.23 18.07
CA GLN A 79 -12.84 2.51 18.78
C GLN A 79 -13.19 4.00 18.80
N LYS A 80 -12.19 4.87 18.96
CA LYS A 80 -12.41 6.33 18.89
C LYS A 80 -12.82 6.75 17.48
N LEU A 81 -12.19 6.21 16.44
CA LEU A 81 -12.59 6.47 15.06
C LEU A 81 -13.99 5.93 14.74
N PHE A 82 -14.33 4.73 15.21
CA PHE A 82 -15.66 4.15 15.05
C PHE A 82 -16.74 5.09 15.59
N LYS A 83 -16.55 5.61 16.81
CA LYS A 83 -17.47 6.60 17.40
C LYS A 83 -17.47 7.93 16.65
N HIS A 84 -16.30 8.43 16.28
CA HIS A 84 -16.15 9.69 15.53
C HIS A 84 -16.89 9.64 14.19
N PHE A 85 -16.84 8.51 13.50
CA PHE A 85 -17.52 8.30 12.22
C PHE A 85 -18.96 7.79 12.35
N HIS A 86 -19.54 7.90 13.55
CA HIS A 86 -20.94 7.54 13.85
C HIS A 86 -21.27 6.07 13.61
N GLU A 87 -20.39 5.17 14.07
CA GLU A 87 -20.61 3.72 14.07
C GLU A 87 -20.87 3.16 12.66
N PRO A 88 -19.88 3.30 11.74
CA PRO A 88 -20.04 2.98 10.32
C PRO A 88 -20.50 1.53 10.09
N ASP A 89 -21.39 1.36 9.12
CA ASP A 89 -21.82 0.07 8.59
C ASP A 89 -21.14 -0.21 7.24
N PHE A 90 -20.13 -1.10 7.26
CA PHE A 90 -19.36 -1.47 6.07
C PHE A 90 -20.12 -2.35 5.08
N SER A 91 -21.35 -2.76 5.38
CA SER A 91 -22.21 -3.50 4.46
C SER A 91 -22.94 -2.59 3.46
N THR A 92 -23.02 -1.28 3.74
CA THR A 92 -23.79 -0.32 2.92
C THR A 92 -22.97 0.89 2.48
N ALA A 93 -23.33 1.46 1.34
CA ALA A 93 -22.72 2.69 0.83
C ALA A 93 -22.89 3.87 1.81
N ILE A 94 -24.08 3.98 2.42
CA ILE A 94 -24.40 5.05 3.37
C ILE A 94 -23.54 4.91 4.63
N GLY A 95 -23.38 3.70 5.16
CA GLY A 95 -22.58 3.46 6.37
C GLY A 95 -21.09 3.78 6.20
N CYS A 96 -20.55 3.68 4.98
CA CYS A 96 -19.15 4.04 4.68
C CYS A 96 -18.95 5.53 4.36
N GLN A 97 -20.04 6.28 4.14
CA GLN A 97 -19.97 7.60 3.49
C GLN A 97 -19.20 8.64 4.30
N THR A 98 -19.31 8.62 5.63
CA THR A 98 -18.62 9.57 6.53
C THR A 98 -17.11 9.44 6.41
N ILE A 99 -16.59 8.22 6.43
CA ILE A 99 -15.15 7.94 6.30
C ILE A 99 -14.66 8.29 4.89
N ILE A 100 -15.42 7.91 3.85
CA ILE A 100 -15.10 8.23 2.46
C ILE A 100 -15.01 9.74 2.27
N ASN A 101 -15.95 10.51 2.81
CA ASN A 101 -15.95 11.97 2.72
C ASN A 101 -14.74 12.58 3.43
N ALA A 102 -14.42 12.11 4.64
CA ALA A 102 -13.24 12.58 5.37
C ALA A 102 -11.95 12.30 4.59
N ALA A 103 -11.81 11.10 3.99
CA ALA A 103 -10.66 10.76 3.18
C ALA A 103 -10.54 11.65 1.92
N ARG A 104 -11.66 11.98 1.26
CA ARG A 104 -11.69 12.89 0.10
C ARG A 104 -11.33 14.32 0.49
N GLU A 105 -11.83 14.80 1.62
CA GLU A 105 -11.49 16.13 2.15
C GLU A 105 -9.98 16.24 2.44
N LEU A 106 -9.40 15.23 3.10
CA LEU A 106 -7.97 15.21 3.45
C LEU A 106 -7.05 15.14 2.23
N THR A 107 -7.52 14.52 1.14
CA THR A 107 -6.75 14.34 -0.10
C THR A 107 -7.00 15.44 -1.13
N GLY A 108 -7.99 16.31 -0.91
CA GLY A 108 -8.33 17.37 -1.86
C GLY A 108 -9.08 16.89 -3.10
N ASP A 109 -9.86 15.81 -2.96
CA ASP A 109 -10.80 15.35 -3.98
C ASP A 109 -10.15 15.04 -5.35
N LEU A 110 -9.09 14.23 -5.30
CA LEU A 110 -8.16 13.93 -6.39
C LEU A 110 -8.86 13.55 -7.70
N SER A 111 -8.31 14.06 -8.81
CA SER A 111 -8.73 13.80 -10.19
C SER A 111 -7.56 13.28 -11.01
N GLY A 112 -7.85 12.48 -12.03
CA GLY A 112 -6.82 11.84 -12.83
C GLY A 112 -7.29 11.38 -14.21
N PHE A 113 -6.32 10.83 -14.95
CA PHE A 113 -6.47 10.32 -16.31
C PHE A 113 -6.90 8.84 -16.26
N TYR A 114 -8.17 8.58 -16.56
CA TYR A 114 -8.77 7.27 -16.40
C TYR A 114 -9.53 6.82 -17.64
N LEU A 115 -9.66 5.51 -17.81
CA LEU A 115 -10.39 4.90 -18.92
C LEU A 115 -11.84 5.37 -18.91
N LYS A 116 -12.34 5.76 -20.08
CA LYS A 116 -13.74 6.15 -20.31
C LYS A 116 -14.68 4.97 -20.09
N LYS A 117 -15.88 5.27 -19.62
CA LYS A 117 -16.94 4.26 -19.41
C LYS A 117 -17.29 3.53 -20.71
N GLU A 118 -17.35 4.24 -21.83
CA GLU A 118 -17.70 3.69 -23.14
C GLU A 118 -16.64 2.69 -23.61
N LYS A 119 -15.36 3.04 -23.41
CA LYS A 119 -14.26 2.14 -23.76
C LYS A 119 -14.25 0.91 -22.86
N ALA A 120 -14.47 1.08 -21.56
CA ALA A 120 -14.61 -0.03 -20.63
C ALA A 120 -15.73 -1.01 -21.08
N ALA A 121 -16.88 -0.50 -21.51
CA ALA A 121 -17.95 -1.31 -22.08
C ALA A 121 -17.54 -2.03 -23.38
N GLU A 122 -16.79 -1.38 -24.26
CA GLU A 122 -16.21 -2.01 -25.45
C GLU A 122 -15.29 -3.19 -25.10
N LEU A 123 -14.42 -3.04 -24.09
CA LEU A 123 -13.54 -4.13 -23.65
C LEU A 123 -14.34 -5.35 -23.15
N LEU A 124 -15.45 -5.12 -22.44
CA LEU A 124 -16.37 -6.18 -22.02
C LEU A 124 -17.09 -6.84 -23.21
N ARG A 125 -17.39 -6.12 -24.29
CA ARG A 125 -17.94 -6.72 -25.52
C ARG A 125 -16.92 -7.62 -26.21
N LEU A 126 -15.66 -7.20 -26.24
CA LEU A 126 -14.57 -7.98 -26.85
C LEU A 126 -14.32 -9.29 -26.10
N ASN A 127 -14.40 -9.26 -24.76
CA ASN A 127 -14.28 -10.44 -23.92
C ASN A 127 -15.37 -10.45 -22.85
N PRO A 128 -16.56 -10.98 -23.16
CA PRO A 128 -17.67 -11.02 -22.22
C PRO A 128 -17.33 -11.84 -20.96
N PRO A 129 -17.57 -11.29 -19.75
CA PRO A 129 -17.26 -11.96 -18.49
C PRO A 129 -18.33 -13.02 -18.18
N LYS A 130 -18.11 -14.24 -18.66
CA LYS A 130 -19.11 -15.31 -18.64
C LYS A 130 -19.60 -15.68 -17.24
N ASN A 131 -18.72 -15.67 -16.23
CA ASN A 131 -19.11 -16.02 -14.86
C ASN A 131 -19.97 -14.92 -14.24
N ILE A 132 -19.63 -13.65 -14.48
CA ILE A 132 -20.45 -12.52 -14.04
C ILE A 132 -21.83 -12.57 -14.71
N MET A 133 -21.87 -12.75 -16.04
CA MET A 133 -23.13 -12.82 -16.78
C MET A 133 -24.03 -13.97 -16.31
N ALA A 134 -23.45 -15.13 -15.99
CA ALA A 134 -24.18 -16.27 -15.46
C ALA A 134 -24.76 -15.97 -14.06
N VAL A 135 -23.97 -15.38 -13.18
CA VAL A 135 -24.38 -15.03 -11.81
C VAL A 135 -25.47 -13.95 -11.79
N LEU A 136 -25.42 -12.99 -12.72
CA LEU A 136 -26.41 -11.93 -12.86
C LEU A 136 -27.64 -12.34 -13.71
N GLY A 137 -27.66 -13.54 -14.29
CA GLY A 137 -28.80 -14.04 -15.06
C GLY A 137 -28.95 -13.48 -16.48
N TYR A 138 -27.86 -12.98 -17.08
CA TYR A 138 -27.86 -12.47 -18.47
C TYR A 138 -27.53 -13.54 -19.52
N GLY A 139 -27.12 -14.75 -19.10
CA GLY A 139 -26.77 -15.83 -20.03
C GLY A 139 -25.60 -15.42 -20.93
N ASN A 140 -25.82 -15.36 -22.24
CA ASN A 140 -24.82 -14.93 -23.24
C ASN A 140 -25.10 -13.52 -23.81
N ASP A 141 -26.10 -12.80 -23.30
CA ASP A 141 -26.52 -11.50 -23.83
C ASP A 141 -25.75 -10.35 -23.16
N ILE A 142 -24.59 -10.00 -23.74
CA ILE A 142 -23.74 -8.94 -23.24
C ILE A 142 -24.39 -7.55 -23.36
N GLU A 143 -25.15 -7.29 -24.42
CA GLU A 143 -25.80 -5.99 -24.60
C GLU A 143 -26.88 -5.75 -23.55
N LYS A 144 -27.66 -6.78 -23.21
CA LYS A 144 -28.61 -6.70 -22.11
C LYS A 144 -27.92 -6.42 -20.77
N MET A 145 -26.79 -7.07 -20.48
CA MET A 145 -26.03 -6.78 -19.26
C MET A 145 -25.52 -5.33 -19.25
N LEU A 146 -24.88 -4.87 -20.33
CA LEU A 146 -24.31 -3.52 -20.42
C LEU A 146 -25.38 -2.42 -20.37
N ALA A 147 -26.62 -2.72 -20.78
CA ALA A 147 -27.75 -1.80 -20.69
C ALA A 147 -28.35 -1.68 -19.28
N ASN A 148 -28.19 -2.71 -18.43
CA ASN A 148 -28.86 -2.78 -17.11
C ASN A 148 -27.89 -2.66 -15.91
N GLU A 149 -26.59 -2.87 -16.11
CA GLU A 149 -25.60 -2.87 -15.02
C GLU A 149 -24.69 -1.63 -15.01
N ASP A 150 -24.24 -1.20 -13.83
CA ASP A 150 -23.17 -0.20 -13.71
C ASP A 150 -21.83 -0.84 -14.15
N ILE A 151 -21.25 -0.32 -15.23
CA ILE A 151 -19.97 -0.76 -15.79
C ILE A 151 -18.85 -0.80 -14.75
N PHE A 152 -18.79 0.16 -13.83
CA PHE A 152 -17.77 0.18 -12.78
C PHE A 152 -17.95 -0.99 -11.81
N GLU A 153 -19.19 -1.36 -11.47
CA GLU A 153 -19.45 -2.53 -10.62
C GLU A 153 -19.04 -3.82 -11.32
N VAL A 154 -19.38 -3.97 -12.61
CA VAL A 154 -18.99 -5.13 -13.41
C VAL A 154 -17.46 -5.26 -13.45
N PHE A 155 -16.74 -4.16 -13.69
CA PHE A 155 -15.28 -4.16 -13.68
C PHE A 155 -14.68 -4.49 -12.31
N CYS A 156 -15.30 -4.03 -11.21
CA CYS A 156 -14.88 -4.44 -9.86
C CYS A 156 -15.06 -5.94 -9.66
N ALA A 157 -16.20 -6.48 -10.10
CA ALA A 157 -16.53 -7.89 -10.03
C ALA A 157 -15.58 -8.79 -10.83
N LEU A 158 -14.97 -8.29 -11.91
CA LEU A 158 -13.93 -9.03 -12.65
C LEU A 158 -12.85 -9.55 -11.70
N ARG A 159 -12.45 -8.76 -10.69
CA ARG A 159 -11.36 -9.10 -9.76
C ARG A 159 -11.63 -10.30 -8.86
N PHE A 160 -12.90 -10.68 -8.68
CA PHE A 160 -13.28 -11.71 -7.72
C PHE A 160 -14.27 -12.76 -8.23
N VAL A 161 -14.86 -12.55 -9.40
CA VAL A 161 -15.78 -13.51 -10.05
C VAL A 161 -15.10 -14.27 -11.17
N GLU A 162 -14.26 -13.61 -11.97
CA GLU A 162 -13.54 -14.24 -13.07
C GLU A 162 -12.22 -14.86 -12.59
N SER A 163 -11.71 -15.83 -13.35
CA SER A 163 -10.46 -16.51 -13.01
C SER A 163 -9.25 -15.61 -13.27
N GLU A 164 -8.20 -15.76 -12.44
CA GLU A 164 -6.94 -15.03 -12.62
C GLU A 164 -6.32 -15.28 -14.00
N ILE A 165 -6.41 -16.51 -14.51
CA ILE A 165 -5.95 -16.88 -15.85
C ILE A 165 -6.72 -16.09 -16.92
N TRP A 166 -8.05 -16.05 -16.84
CA TRP A 166 -8.84 -15.31 -17.83
C TRP A 166 -8.55 -13.80 -17.78
N LEU A 167 -8.43 -13.21 -16.58
CA LEU A 167 -8.08 -11.80 -16.44
C LEU A 167 -6.73 -11.47 -17.07
N ASN A 168 -5.71 -12.27 -16.77
CA ASN A 168 -4.34 -11.99 -17.20
C ASN A 168 -4.09 -12.33 -18.67
N ASP A 169 -4.63 -13.46 -19.14
CA ASP A 169 -4.27 -14.03 -20.44
C ASP A 169 -5.29 -13.74 -21.53
N VAL A 170 -6.49 -13.27 -21.17
CA VAL A 170 -7.57 -12.95 -22.11
C VAL A 170 -7.94 -11.48 -22.00
N PHE A 171 -8.40 -11.03 -20.84
CA PHE A 171 -8.95 -9.69 -20.68
C PHE A 171 -7.88 -8.60 -20.87
N PHE A 172 -6.74 -8.67 -20.16
CA PHE A 172 -5.68 -7.68 -20.26
C PHE A 172 -5.01 -7.60 -21.64
N LYS A 173 -5.10 -8.63 -22.49
CA LYS A 173 -4.57 -8.53 -23.87
C LYS A 173 -5.26 -7.44 -24.68
N THR A 174 -6.54 -7.17 -24.41
CA THR A 174 -7.28 -6.11 -25.12
C THR A 174 -6.80 -4.71 -24.81
N TYR A 175 -6.14 -4.51 -23.67
CA TYR A 175 -5.58 -3.21 -23.29
C TYR A 175 -4.46 -2.78 -24.25
N GLY A 176 -3.88 -3.71 -25.02
CA GLY A 176 -2.88 -3.42 -26.05
C GLY A 176 -3.39 -2.51 -27.18
N THR A 177 -4.71 -2.36 -27.30
CA THR A 177 -5.37 -1.51 -28.33
C THR A 177 -5.73 -0.11 -27.84
N LEU A 178 -5.50 0.19 -26.55
CA LEU A 178 -5.89 1.46 -25.95
C LEU A 178 -5.08 2.63 -26.51
N LYS A 179 -5.74 3.78 -26.65
CA LYS A 179 -5.15 5.03 -27.13
C LYS A 179 -5.44 6.15 -26.15
N LYS A 180 -4.79 7.30 -26.34
CA LYS A 180 -5.00 8.49 -25.50
C LYS A 180 -6.47 8.90 -25.42
N GLU A 181 -7.19 8.80 -26.53
CA GLU A 181 -8.57 9.24 -26.67
C GLU A 181 -9.56 8.35 -25.92
N ASP A 182 -9.12 7.16 -25.49
CA ASP A 182 -9.91 6.22 -24.69
C ASP A 182 -10.00 6.62 -23.21
N PHE A 183 -9.28 7.68 -22.81
CA PHE A 183 -9.20 8.16 -21.43
C PHE A 183 -9.78 9.57 -21.30
N GLU A 184 -10.14 9.92 -20.07
CA GLU A 184 -10.74 11.19 -19.69
C GLU A 184 -10.21 11.68 -18.33
N GLU A 185 -10.33 12.98 -18.09
CA GLU A 185 -10.15 13.55 -16.75
C GLU A 185 -11.40 13.36 -15.92
N ARG A 186 -11.26 12.71 -14.77
CA ARG A 186 -12.35 12.65 -13.79
C ARG A 186 -11.84 12.43 -12.37
N LYS A 187 -12.71 12.71 -11.40
CA LYS A 187 -12.46 12.39 -9.99
C LYS A 187 -12.36 10.88 -9.77
N ILE A 188 -11.57 10.48 -8.78
CA ILE A 188 -11.57 9.10 -8.29
C ILE A 188 -12.97 8.76 -7.75
N LYS A 189 -13.51 7.61 -8.16
CA LYS A 189 -14.78 7.06 -7.66
C LYS A 189 -14.47 6.09 -6.52
N VAL A 190 -14.85 6.47 -5.30
CA VAL A 190 -14.86 5.55 -4.16
C VAL A 190 -16.28 5.03 -3.99
N MET A 191 -16.49 3.72 -4.02
CA MET A 191 -17.83 3.12 -3.99
C MET A 191 -17.90 1.86 -3.15
N VAL A 192 -19.04 1.62 -2.52
CA VAL A 192 -19.38 0.32 -1.93
C VAL A 192 -20.21 -0.44 -2.95
N LEU A 193 -19.81 -1.67 -3.26
CA LEU A 193 -20.57 -2.51 -4.18
C LEU A 193 -21.95 -2.82 -3.58
N PRO A 194 -23.00 -2.99 -4.38
CA PRO A 194 -24.32 -3.35 -3.85
C PRO A 194 -24.33 -4.72 -3.16
N GLU A 195 -25.30 -4.91 -2.25
CA GLU A 195 -25.47 -6.14 -1.45
C GLU A 195 -25.54 -7.43 -2.30
N ARG A 196 -25.98 -7.35 -3.57
CA ARG A 196 -25.98 -8.51 -4.48
C ARG A 196 -24.60 -9.15 -4.65
N TRP A 197 -23.53 -8.38 -4.42
CA TRP A 197 -22.15 -8.87 -4.46
C TRP A 197 -21.66 -9.48 -3.15
N LEU A 198 -22.44 -9.42 -2.07
CA LEU A 198 -22.07 -9.90 -0.74
C LEU A 198 -21.76 -11.40 -0.73
N SER A 199 -22.68 -12.24 -1.20
CA SER A 199 -22.53 -13.70 -1.19
C SER A 199 -21.40 -14.20 -2.10
N ILE A 200 -21.20 -13.52 -3.24
CA ILE A 200 -20.14 -13.81 -4.20
C ILE A 200 -18.80 -13.34 -3.65
N GLY A 201 -18.78 -12.12 -3.09
CA GLY A 201 -17.62 -11.50 -2.46
C GLY A 201 -17.13 -12.30 -1.27
N GLN A 202 -18.00 -12.86 -0.43
CA GLN A 202 -17.60 -13.69 0.71
C GLN A 202 -16.69 -14.87 0.33
N LYS A 203 -16.95 -15.54 -0.81
CA LYS A 203 -16.09 -16.64 -1.31
C LYS A 203 -14.69 -16.16 -1.66
N PHE A 204 -14.56 -14.91 -2.11
CA PHE A 204 -13.29 -14.27 -2.44
C PHE A 204 -12.58 -13.72 -1.20
N LEU A 205 -13.33 -13.12 -0.27
CA LEU A 205 -12.83 -12.59 0.99
C LEU A 205 -12.27 -13.69 1.90
N GLY A 206 -12.77 -14.93 1.83
CA GLY A 206 -12.19 -16.05 2.57
C GLY A 206 -10.68 -16.27 2.32
N LYS A 207 -10.13 -15.72 1.21
CA LYS A 207 -8.69 -15.73 0.89
C LYS A 207 -8.00 -14.37 1.11
N LYS A 208 -8.74 -13.27 1.26
CA LYS A 208 -8.20 -11.91 1.39
C LYS A 208 -8.51 -11.32 2.76
N LEU A 209 -7.49 -10.74 3.35
CA LEU A 209 -7.53 -10.15 4.69
C LEU A 209 -8.41 -8.91 4.80
N HIS A 210 -8.83 -8.35 3.67
CA HIS A 210 -9.58 -7.11 3.62
C HIS A 210 -10.60 -7.11 2.50
N HIS A 211 -11.64 -6.29 2.68
CA HIS A 211 -12.77 -6.20 1.78
C HIS A 211 -12.72 -5.01 0.83
N MET A 212 -11.55 -4.42 0.62
CA MET A 212 -11.35 -3.27 -0.28
C MET A 212 -10.36 -3.57 -1.39
N SER A 213 -10.57 -3.01 -2.58
CA SER A 213 -9.59 -3.05 -3.66
C SER A 213 -9.78 -1.84 -4.59
N HIS A 214 -9.06 -1.80 -5.69
CA HIS A 214 -9.07 -0.69 -6.62
C HIS A 214 -8.77 -1.15 -8.06
N LEU A 215 -9.13 -0.27 -8.99
CA LEU A 215 -8.88 -0.37 -10.43
C LEU A 215 -8.19 0.93 -10.84
N LYS A 216 -6.87 0.88 -11.03
CA LYS A 216 -6.03 2.05 -11.29
C LYS A 216 -6.39 2.69 -12.63
N GLU A 217 -6.61 1.86 -13.63
CA GLU A 217 -7.00 2.25 -14.99
C GLU A 217 -8.36 2.94 -15.04
N LEU A 218 -9.25 2.61 -14.10
CA LEU A 218 -10.61 3.14 -14.03
C LEU A 218 -10.75 4.17 -12.91
N GLY A 219 -9.71 4.55 -12.17
CA GLY A 219 -9.87 5.52 -11.09
C GLY A 219 -10.94 5.12 -10.08
N VAL A 220 -11.07 3.82 -9.79
CA VAL A 220 -12.10 3.29 -8.88
C VAL A 220 -11.43 2.66 -7.67
N ILE A 221 -11.92 3.02 -6.49
CA ILE A 221 -11.66 2.33 -5.23
C ILE A 221 -13.00 1.73 -4.81
N PHE A 222 -13.03 0.43 -4.53
CA PHE A 222 -14.26 -0.25 -4.21
C PHE A 222 -14.17 -1.08 -2.93
N VAL A 223 -15.30 -1.13 -2.25
CA VAL A 223 -15.54 -1.90 -1.03
C VAL A 223 -16.49 -3.03 -1.40
N ILE A 224 -16.08 -4.27 -1.14
CA ILE A 224 -16.95 -5.44 -1.21
C ILE A 224 -17.72 -5.47 0.12
N PRO A 225 -19.06 -5.41 0.12
CA PRO A 225 -19.86 -5.53 1.34
C PRO A 225 -19.46 -6.75 2.15
N THR A 226 -19.46 -6.61 3.47
CA THR A 226 -19.27 -7.73 4.39
C THR A 226 -20.36 -7.73 5.47
N GLN A 227 -20.65 -8.90 6.02
CA GLN A 227 -21.56 -9.04 7.17
C GLN A 227 -20.83 -8.81 8.51
N ARG A 228 -19.62 -8.23 8.49
CA ARG A 228 -18.86 -8.05 9.72
C ARG A 228 -19.42 -6.86 10.49
N HIS A 229 -19.72 -7.13 11.76
CA HIS A 229 -20.16 -6.15 12.73
C HIS A 229 -19.04 -5.98 13.76
N GLY A 230 -18.52 -4.76 13.97
CA GLY A 230 -17.55 -4.53 15.05
C GLY A 230 -16.67 -3.29 14.94
N THR A 231 -16.03 -2.97 16.06
CA THR A 231 -15.14 -1.81 16.29
C THR A 231 -13.67 -2.09 15.93
N GLU A 232 -13.41 -2.99 14.98
CA GLU A 232 -12.06 -3.53 14.67
C GLU A 232 -11.64 -3.31 13.18
N GLU A 233 -12.44 -2.58 12.40
CA GLU A 233 -12.20 -2.35 10.96
C GLU A 233 -12.19 -0.86 10.57
N THR A 234 -12.51 0.08 11.47
CA THR A 234 -12.69 1.50 11.07
C THR A 234 -11.37 2.17 10.74
N LEU A 235 -10.37 1.96 11.58
CA LEU A 235 -9.01 2.45 11.40
C LEU A 235 -8.43 1.88 10.11
N TYR A 236 -8.59 0.56 9.91
CA TYR A 236 -8.17 -0.13 8.69
C TYR A 236 -8.81 0.49 7.44
N PHE A 237 -10.14 0.62 7.44
CA PHE A 237 -10.89 1.19 6.34
C PHE A 237 -10.46 2.63 6.05
N PHE A 238 -10.26 3.44 7.10
CA PHE A 238 -9.83 4.83 6.96
C PHE A 238 -8.45 4.96 6.32
N PHE A 239 -7.44 4.26 6.84
CA PHE A 239 -6.10 4.37 6.28
C PHE A 239 -5.98 3.72 4.90
N MET A 240 -6.70 2.63 4.64
CA MET A 240 -6.66 1.99 3.32
C MET A 240 -7.36 2.83 2.26
N THR A 241 -8.43 3.53 2.61
CA THR A 241 -9.08 4.49 1.70
C THR A 241 -8.09 5.58 1.31
N LEU A 242 -7.36 6.15 2.28
CA LEU A 242 -6.32 7.16 2.02
C LEU A 242 -5.18 6.59 1.15
N HIS A 243 -4.66 5.42 1.51
CA HIS A 243 -3.62 4.72 0.75
C HIS A 243 -4.03 4.51 -0.72
N TYR A 244 -5.21 3.94 -0.96
CA TYR A 244 -5.69 3.69 -2.32
C TYR A 244 -5.99 4.98 -3.10
N LEU A 245 -6.43 6.06 -2.43
CA LEU A 245 -6.59 7.37 -3.09
C LEU A 245 -5.26 7.86 -3.66
N TYR A 246 -4.19 7.79 -2.87
CA TYR A 246 -2.85 8.16 -3.33
C TYR A 246 -2.29 7.21 -4.38
N GLU A 247 -2.53 5.90 -4.26
CA GLU A 247 -2.08 4.91 -5.25
C GLU A 247 -2.75 5.15 -6.62
N VAL A 248 -4.07 5.32 -6.63
CA VAL A 248 -4.86 5.51 -7.85
C VAL A 248 -4.54 6.85 -8.51
N ASP A 249 -4.33 7.91 -7.74
CA ASP A 249 -3.83 9.21 -8.24
C ASP A 249 -2.42 9.09 -8.83
N TRP A 250 -1.51 8.40 -8.13
CA TRP A 250 -0.14 8.20 -8.60
C TRP A 250 -0.09 7.45 -9.94
N HIS A 251 -0.91 6.41 -10.10
CA HIS A 251 -1.00 5.69 -11.37
C HIS A 251 -1.65 6.51 -12.48
N ALA A 252 -2.62 7.37 -12.18
CA ALA A 252 -3.16 8.30 -13.18
C ALA A 252 -2.08 9.25 -13.73
N LYS A 253 -1.20 9.77 -12.86
CA LYS A 253 -0.05 10.58 -13.28
C LYS A 253 0.94 9.78 -14.13
N LEU A 254 1.22 8.54 -13.73
CA LEU A 254 2.06 7.62 -14.49
C LEU A 254 1.49 7.35 -15.89
N PHE A 255 0.20 7.02 -16.00
CA PHE A 255 -0.44 6.75 -17.30
C PHE A 255 -0.45 7.98 -18.20
N ARG A 256 -0.63 9.17 -17.63
CA ARG A 256 -0.47 10.43 -18.37
C ARG A 256 0.94 10.62 -18.91
N MET A 257 1.98 10.23 -18.15
CA MET A 257 3.35 10.27 -18.65
C MET A 257 3.58 9.27 -19.79
N TYR A 258 3.02 8.05 -19.66
CA TYR A 258 3.19 7.00 -20.67
C TYR A 258 2.44 7.30 -21.97
N VAL A 259 1.33 8.03 -21.94
CA VAL A 259 0.50 8.28 -23.14
C VAL A 259 1.22 9.09 -24.22
N SER A 260 2.32 9.75 -23.87
CA SER A 260 3.16 10.50 -24.81
C SER A 260 4.32 9.65 -25.38
N GLN A 261 4.37 8.35 -25.07
CA GLN A 261 5.44 7.42 -25.47
C GLN A 261 4.91 6.36 -26.42
N ASP A 262 5.74 5.91 -27.37
CA ASP A 262 5.35 4.95 -28.43
C ASP A 262 4.89 3.59 -27.89
N ASN A 263 5.31 3.22 -26.67
CA ASN A 263 4.98 1.96 -26.01
C ASN A 263 3.99 2.14 -24.83
N PHE A 264 3.14 3.16 -24.89
CA PHE A 264 2.13 3.50 -23.88
C PHE A 264 1.41 2.27 -23.30
N THR A 265 0.76 1.48 -24.15
CA THR A 265 -0.11 0.37 -23.70
C THR A 265 0.69 -0.74 -23.03
N SER A 266 1.87 -1.08 -23.56
CA SER A 266 2.77 -2.06 -22.95
C SER A 266 3.24 -1.60 -21.56
N LYS A 267 3.66 -0.33 -21.43
CA LYS A 267 4.08 0.23 -20.13
C LYS A 267 2.93 0.26 -19.12
N MET A 268 1.73 0.66 -19.55
CA MET A 268 0.54 0.67 -18.72
C MET A 268 0.18 -0.74 -18.23
N ILE A 269 0.16 -1.74 -19.12
CA ILE A 269 -0.13 -3.13 -18.76
C ILE A 269 0.90 -3.66 -17.75
N ASN A 270 2.19 -3.38 -17.95
CA ASN A 270 3.23 -3.80 -17.02
C ASN A 270 3.06 -3.15 -15.63
N ALA A 271 2.75 -1.85 -15.60
CA ALA A 271 2.44 -1.14 -14.35
C ALA A 271 1.20 -1.69 -13.63
N LEU A 272 0.19 -2.17 -14.37
CA LEU A 272 -1.01 -2.81 -13.79
C LEU A 272 -0.77 -4.24 -13.30
N LYS A 273 0.13 -4.98 -13.96
CA LYS A 273 0.52 -6.34 -13.56
C LYS A 273 1.46 -6.34 -12.36
N VAL A 274 2.16 -5.22 -12.14
CA VAL A 274 3.01 -5.00 -10.97
C VAL A 274 4.12 -6.07 -10.92
N GLU A 275 4.82 -6.26 -12.04
CA GLU A 275 5.91 -7.22 -12.14
C GLU A 275 7.16 -6.67 -11.44
N VAL A 276 7.83 -7.51 -10.66
CA VAL A 276 9.14 -7.19 -10.07
C VAL A 276 10.17 -7.96 -10.87
N ILE A 277 11.18 -7.24 -11.37
CA ILE A 277 12.29 -7.85 -12.10
C ILE A 277 12.97 -8.94 -11.26
N ASP A 278 13.58 -9.90 -11.95
CA ASP A 278 14.30 -11.01 -11.32
C ASP A 278 15.69 -10.57 -10.80
N MET A 279 16.37 -11.48 -10.13
CA MET A 279 17.77 -11.35 -9.71
C MET A 279 18.73 -11.63 -10.89
N PRO A 280 19.96 -11.09 -10.87
CA PRO A 280 20.46 -10.02 -10.01
C PRO A 280 20.03 -8.63 -10.51
N LEU A 281 20.33 -7.58 -9.75
CA LEU A 281 20.28 -6.21 -10.29
C LEU A 281 21.32 -6.04 -11.42
N PRO A 282 21.05 -5.20 -12.43
CA PRO A 282 21.80 -5.21 -13.69
C PRO A 282 23.21 -4.61 -13.65
N ASP A 283 23.56 -3.84 -12.60
CA ASP A 283 24.87 -3.19 -12.50
C ASP A 283 25.40 -3.22 -11.06
N GLU A 284 26.46 -4.00 -10.83
CA GLU A 284 27.16 -4.13 -9.54
C GLU A 284 28.15 -2.98 -9.28
N THR A 285 28.58 -2.28 -10.34
CA THR A 285 29.58 -1.20 -10.27
C THR A 285 28.97 0.14 -9.88
N LYS A 286 27.67 0.31 -10.12
CA LYS A 286 26.86 1.46 -9.69
C LYS A 286 26.06 1.12 -8.42
N ILE A 287 25.35 2.11 -7.87
CA ILE A 287 24.27 1.79 -6.93
C ILE A 287 23.01 1.53 -7.75
N SER A 288 22.40 0.37 -7.51
CA SER A 288 21.14 -0.01 -8.12
C SER A 288 20.11 -0.23 -7.02
N TRP A 289 18.91 0.29 -7.22
CA TRP A 289 17.76 0.15 -6.32
C TRP A 289 16.65 -0.57 -7.08
N ARG A 290 16.21 -1.72 -6.57
CA ARG A 290 15.04 -2.41 -7.12
C ARG A 290 13.77 -1.60 -6.83
N ILE A 291 12.82 -1.60 -7.75
CA ILE A 291 11.47 -1.09 -7.48
C ILE A 291 10.58 -2.28 -7.15
N VAL A 292 10.23 -2.43 -5.86
CA VAL A 292 9.35 -3.48 -5.38
C VAL A 292 7.92 -2.97 -5.44
N ALA A 293 7.27 -3.17 -6.58
CA ALA A 293 5.91 -2.68 -6.80
C ALA A 293 4.83 -3.60 -6.20
N LYS A 294 5.18 -4.84 -5.82
CA LYS A 294 4.27 -5.89 -5.33
C LYS A 294 4.73 -6.43 -3.99
N TYR A 295 3.78 -6.89 -3.18
CA TYR A 295 4.01 -7.64 -1.95
C TYR A 295 4.82 -8.94 -2.11
N LEU A 296 6.13 -8.85 -2.30
CA LEU A 296 7.03 -10.01 -2.29
C LEU A 296 6.96 -10.69 -0.91
N GLY A 297 7.08 -9.91 0.17
CA GLY A 297 7.06 -10.42 1.55
C GLY A 297 5.75 -11.09 1.97
N LYS A 298 4.62 -10.77 1.33
CA LYS A 298 3.34 -11.47 1.56
C LYS A 298 3.31 -12.85 0.91
N LYS A 299 4.03 -13.03 -0.20
CA LYS A 299 4.16 -14.33 -0.89
C LYS A 299 5.21 -15.20 -0.22
N ASP A 300 6.39 -14.61 -0.01
CA ASP A 300 7.52 -15.24 0.64
C ASP A 300 8.29 -14.17 1.46
N PRO A 301 8.20 -14.18 2.80
CA PRO A 301 8.92 -13.24 3.64
C PRO A 301 10.44 -13.41 3.60
N ASN A 302 10.94 -14.48 2.98
CA ASN A 302 12.35 -14.78 2.77
C ASN A 302 12.79 -14.61 1.31
N ASP A 303 11.97 -13.98 0.46
CA ASP A 303 12.35 -13.69 -0.93
C ASP A 303 13.66 -12.88 -0.94
N PRO A 304 14.72 -13.37 -1.63
CA PRO A 304 16.05 -12.76 -1.56
C PRO A 304 16.06 -11.28 -2.01
N ARG A 305 15.11 -10.88 -2.87
CA ARG A 305 14.99 -9.51 -3.37
C ARG A 305 14.59 -8.51 -2.28
N LEU A 306 13.99 -8.97 -1.17
CA LEU A 306 13.67 -8.14 -0.01
C LEU A 306 14.90 -7.73 0.80
N PHE A 307 16.04 -8.40 0.58
CA PHE A 307 17.28 -8.16 1.31
C PHE A 307 18.30 -7.35 0.49
N GLU A 308 17.94 -6.93 -0.73
CA GLU A 308 18.73 -6.02 -1.56
C GLU A 308 18.22 -4.57 -1.43
N PRO A 309 19.02 -3.55 -1.80
CA PRO A 309 18.56 -2.17 -1.83
C PRO A 309 17.35 -2.00 -2.76
N HIS A 310 16.25 -1.51 -2.21
CA HIS A 310 15.03 -1.30 -2.96
C HIS A 310 14.23 -0.11 -2.47
N ILE A 311 13.27 0.30 -3.29
CA ILE A 311 12.26 1.28 -2.96
C ILE A 311 10.88 0.74 -3.36
N SER A 312 9.85 1.21 -2.68
CA SER A 312 8.49 0.70 -2.85
C SER A 312 7.50 1.85 -3.11
N PRO A 313 6.83 1.86 -4.29
CA PRO A 313 5.72 2.77 -4.55
C PRO A 313 4.60 2.59 -3.53
N GLU A 314 4.37 1.37 -3.07
CA GLU A 314 3.35 1.08 -2.08
C GLU A 314 3.65 1.77 -0.73
N ALA A 315 4.87 1.60 -0.22
CA ALA A 315 5.31 2.28 1.00
C ALA A 315 5.26 3.81 0.84
N TRP A 316 5.54 4.33 -0.36
CA TRP A 316 5.37 5.75 -0.65
C TRP A 316 3.90 6.22 -0.54
N HIS A 317 2.95 5.41 -0.98
CA HIS A 317 1.52 5.72 -0.85
C HIS A 317 1.07 5.67 0.62
N TYR A 318 1.61 4.76 1.43
CA TYR A 318 1.43 4.74 2.88
C TYR A 318 2.01 5.98 3.56
N ILE A 319 3.23 6.41 3.21
CA ILE A 319 3.82 7.66 3.72
C ILE A 319 2.90 8.86 3.44
N LYS A 320 2.29 8.94 2.25
CA LYS A 320 1.31 9.99 1.91
C LYS A 320 0.02 9.88 2.73
N ALA A 321 -0.48 8.66 2.91
CA ALA A 321 -1.64 8.41 3.79
C ALA A 321 -1.34 8.83 5.24
N GLY A 322 -0.15 8.53 5.75
CA GLY A 322 0.30 8.91 7.09
C GLY A 322 0.24 10.43 7.30
N ARG A 323 0.67 11.22 6.32
CA ARG A 323 0.56 12.69 6.39
C ARG A 323 -0.87 13.19 6.37
N ALA A 324 -1.76 12.53 5.64
CA ALA A 324 -3.18 12.85 5.67
C ALA A 324 -3.77 12.55 7.07
N ILE A 325 -3.37 11.43 7.68
CA ILE A 325 -3.74 11.07 9.06
C ILE A 325 -3.17 12.07 10.06
N GLU A 326 -1.94 12.56 9.88
CA GLU A 326 -1.36 13.60 10.73
C GLU A 326 -2.19 14.90 10.69
N LYS A 327 -2.54 15.37 9.49
CA LYS A 327 -3.43 16.55 9.33
C LYS A 327 -4.80 16.33 10.00
N PHE A 328 -5.33 15.12 9.90
CA PHE A 328 -6.58 14.75 10.57
C PHE A 328 -6.42 14.75 12.10
N SER A 329 -5.30 14.22 12.60
CA SER A 329 -4.95 14.20 14.02
C SER A 329 -4.78 15.59 14.61
N GLU A 330 -4.27 16.56 13.83
CA GLU A 330 -4.15 17.96 14.26
C GLU A 330 -5.52 18.60 14.49
N ARG A 331 -6.53 18.22 13.69
CA ARG A 331 -7.92 18.68 13.80
C ARG A 331 -8.70 17.99 14.92
N PHE A 332 -8.44 16.72 15.16
CA PHE A 332 -9.19 15.86 16.09
C PHE A 332 -8.25 15.18 17.08
N LYS A 333 -7.64 15.99 17.97
CA LYS A 333 -6.61 15.53 18.92
C LYS A 333 -7.12 14.45 19.88
N GLU A 334 -8.40 14.45 20.20
CA GLU A 334 -9.05 13.48 21.09
C GLU A 334 -8.97 12.03 20.58
N LEU A 335 -8.77 11.85 19.26
CA LEU A 335 -8.67 10.54 18.62
C LEU A 335 -7.35 9.84 18.95
N GLY A 336 -6.33 10.57 19.41
CA GLY A 336 -5.03 10.00 19.79
C GLY A 336 -4.24 9.40 18.62
N LEU A 337 -4.46 9.92 17.41
CA LEU A 337 -3.77 9.50 16.19
C LEU A 337 -2.31 9.99 16.13
N ASP A 338 -1.98 10.99 16.94
CA ASP A 338 -0.66 11.61 17.05
C ASP A 338 0.41 10.66 17.60
N PHE A 339 0.00 9.65 18.37
CA PHE A 339 0.87 8.55 18.79
C PHE A 339 1.55 7.90 17.57
N TRP A 340 0.80 7.69 16.49
CA TRP A 340 1.24 6.98 15.29
C TRP A 340 2.09 7.83 14.33
N LYS A 341 2.27 9.12 14.64
CA LYS A 341 2.96 10.08 13.78
C LYS A 341 4.39 9.62 13.48
N ASP A 342 4.68 9.45 12.19
CA ASP A 342 5.99 9.09 11.66
C ASP A 342 6.62 7.89 12.40
N LEU A 343 5.82 6.84 12.62
CA LEU A 343 6.25 5.55 13.19
C LEU A 343 6.31 4.41 12.16
N GLY A 344 5.91 4.66 10.91
CA GLY A 344 5.76 3.61 9.90
C GLY A 344 7.02 2.80 9.65
N TRP A 345 8.19 3.44 9.63
CA TRP A 345 9.52 2.81 9.46
C TRP A 345 10.18 2.36 10.77
N VAL A 346 9.57 2.63 11.93
CA VAL A 346 10.19 2.43 13.25
C VAL A 346 10.03 0.99 13.72
N GLY A 347 11.13 0.41 14.18
CA GLY A 347 11.15 -0.95 14.73
C GLY A 347 12.23 -1.16 15.78
N GLU A 348 12.02 -2.13 16.66
CA GLU A 348 13.01 -2.53 17.65
C GLU A 348 12.95 -4.02 17.98
N TYR A 349 14.13 -4.60 18.26
CA TYR A 349 14.27 -5.94 18.79
C TYR A 349 14.19 -5.93 20.31
N PHE A 350 13.35 -6.81 20.85
CA PHE A 350 13.21 -7.04 22.28
C PHE A 350 13.70 -8.45 22.63
N THR A 351 14.45 -8.57 23.75
CA THR A 351 15.19 -9.81 24.11
C THR A 351 15.04 -10.28 25.57
N PRO A 352 13.86 -10.19 26.20
CA PRO A 352 13.68 -10.51 27.62
C PRO A 352 13.87 -12.01 27.97
N ASP A 353 13.56 -12.92 27.03
CA ASP A 353 13.53 -14.38 27.27
C ASP A 353 14.57 -15.14 26.42
N GLY A 354 15.60 -14.44 25.95
CA GLY A 354 16.64 -15.01 25.07
C GLY A 354 16.22 -15.22 23.61
N LYS A 355 14.93 -15.04 23.26
CA LYS A 355 14.44 -15.03 21.86
C LYS A 355 14.27 -13.59 21.38
N GLU A 356 15.08 -13.21 20.41
CA GLU A 356 15.06 -11.87 19.84
C GLU A 356 13.89 -11.67 18.89
N ASN A 357 13.10 -10.63 19.13
CA ASN A 357 11.88 -10.37 18.36
C ASN A 357 11.82 -8.92 17.90
N LEU A 358 11.90 -8.70 16.58
CA LEU A 358 11.62 -7.40 15.96
C LEU A 358 10.14 -7.06 16.08
N ILE A 359 9.79 -5.89 16.61
CA ILE A 359 8.44 -5.37 16.71
C ILE A 359 8.35 -4.06 15.90
N SER A 360 7.33 -3.96 15.05
CA SER A 360 7.00 -2.74 14.29
C SER A 360 6.14 -1.81 15.14
N PHE A 361 6.48 -0.52 15.16
CA PHE A 361 5.69 0.53 15.81
C PHE A 361 4.74 1.22 14.83
N GLY A 362 4.73 0.81 13.55
CA GLY A 362 3.96 1.45 12.50
C GLY A 362 2.46 1.17 12.59
N LEU A 363 1.66 2.19 12.26
CA LEU A 363 0.18 2.10 12.27
C LEU A 363 -0.34 0.98 11.37
N TYR A 364 0.21 0.83 10.17
CA TYR A 364 -0.31 -0.10 9.16
C TYR A 364 -0.08 -1.54 9.55
N ASP A 365 1.11 -1.87 10.03
CA ASP A 365 1.43 -3.21 10.53
C ASP A 365 0.53 -3.59 11.72
N ASN A 366 0.37 -2.68 12.69
CA ASN A 366 -0.46 -2.92 13.87
C ASN A 366 -1.97 -2.95 13.55
N GLY A 367 -2.44 -2.09 12.65
CA GLY A 367 -3.84 -2.09 12.18
C GLY A 367 -4.20 -3.37 11.42
N ILE A 368 -3.29 -3.88 10.59
CA ILE A 368 -3.46 -5.18 9.92
C ILE A 368 -3.39 -6.33 10.91
N ALA A 369 -2.48 -6.26 11.89
CA ALA A 369 -2.35 -7.29 12.93
C ALA A 369 -3.62 -7.39 13.80
N LEU A 370 -4.22 -6.25 14.16
CA LEU A 370 -5.52 -6.20 14.85
C LEU A 370 -6.61 -6.88 14.02
N LEU A 371 -6.73 -6.53 12.73
CA LEU A 371 -7.73 -7.12 11.83
C LEU A 371 -7.54 -8.64 11.64
N LYS A 372 -6.30 -9.12 11.68
CA LYS A 372 -5.96 -10.54 11.58
C LYS A 372 -6.14 -11.31 12.88
N GLN A 373 -6.25 -10.62 14.02
CA GLN A 373 -6.21 -11.23 15.35
C GLN A 373 -4.97 -12.13 15.54
N THR A 374 -3.82 -11.72 15.00
CA THR A 374 -2.57 -12.47 15.10
C THR A 374 -1.89 -12.25 16.45
N GLY A 375 -1.26 -13.28 16.99
CA GLY A 375 -0.32 -13.15 18.11
C GLY A 375 1.07 -12.67 17.66
N VAL A 376 1.94 -12.37 18.63
CA VAL A 376 3.31 -11.86 18.40
C VAL A 376 4.16 -12.75 17.46
N GLU A 377 3.93 -14.06 17.46
CA GLU A 377 4.61 -15.03 16.59
C GLU A 377 4.22 -14.89 15.10
N SER A 378 3.11 -14.22 14.79
CA SER A 378 2.62 -13.95 13.43
C SER A 378 2.58 -12.46 13.10
N LYS A 379 3.41 -11.67 13.80
CA LYS A 379 3.54 -10.23 13.61
C LYS A 379 3.78 -9.86 12.15
N TYR A 380 3.18 -8.76 11.74
CA TYR A 380 3.31 -8.21 10.40
C TYR A 380 4.41 -7.15 10.44
N LEU A 381 5.46 -7.32 9.61
CA LEU A 381 6.64 -6.43 9.55
C LEU A 381 6.84 -5.83 8.16
N TYR A 382 5.94 -6.12 7.23
CA TYR A 382 6.11 -5.80 5.82
C TYR A 382 6.20 -4.29 5.61
N HIS A 383 5.25 -3.51 6.16
CA HIS A 383 5.24 -2.08 5.90
C HIS A 383 6.42 -1.38 6.56
N GLN A 384 6.81 -1.80 7.76
CA GLN A 384 7.98 -1.23 8.44
C GLN A 384 9.27 -1.36 7.64
N GLN A 385 9.52 -2.52 7.03
CA GLN A 385 10.75 -2.74 6.29
C GLN A 385 10.77 -1.97 4.97
N GLU A 386 9.66 -1.98 4.23
CA GLU A 386 9.53 -1.23 2.97
C GLU A 386 9.61 0.29 3.21
N GLU A 387 9.00 0.79 4.30
CA GLU A 387 9.11 2.20 4.69
C GLU A 387 10.52 2.57 5.16
N LEU A 388 11.24 1.68 5.86
CA LEU A 388 12.63 1.93 6.26
C LEU A 388 13.57 1.99 5.05
N TRP A 389 13.38 1.14 4.05
CA TRP A 389 14.11 1.24 2.78
C TRP A 389 13.86 2.58 2.07
N ASN A 390 12.59 2.99 1.96
CA ASN A 390 12.24 4.30 1.43
C ASN A 390 12.82 5.45 2.27
N LYS A 391 12.81 5.36 3.61
CA LYS A 391 13.40 6.35 4.53
C LYS A 391 14.89 6.52 4.26
N ILE A 392 15.66 5.44 4.12
CA ILE A 392 17.08 5.50 3.77
C ILE A 392 17.27 6.25 2.45
N PHE A 393 16.50 5.91 1.41
CA PHE A 393 16.58 6.60 0.12
C PHE A 393 16.24 8.09 0.23
N ILE A 394 15.15 8.43 0.93
CA ILE A 394 14.67 9.80 1.13
C ILE A 394 15.71 10.66 1.88
N GLU A 395 16.37 10.12 2.90
CA GLU A 395 17.38 10.87 3.65
C GLU A 395 18.56 11.28 2.75
N TYR A 396 18.95 10.42 1.80
CA TYR A 396 19.99 10.73 0.81
C TYR A 396 19.49 11.64 -0.32
N MET A 397 18.39 11.29 -0.96
CA MET A 397 17.99 11.89 -2.25
C MET A 397 16.80 12.85 -2.17
N GLY A 398 16.02 12.76 -1.10
CA GLY A 398 14.76 13.48 -0.94
C GLY A 398 13.57 12.77 -1.57
N GLU A 399 12.39 13.21 -1.17
CA GLU A 399 11.12 12.60 -1.57
C GLU A 399 10.71 12.88 -3.01
N GLU A 400 10.99 14.10 -3.48
CA GLU A 400 10.69 14.48 -4.87
C GLU A 400 11.43 13.57 -5.82
N GLU A 401 12.69 13.27 -5.50
CA GLU A 401 13.55 12.39 -6.28
C GLU A 401 13.11 10.93 -6.19
N LEU A 402 12.73 10.44 -5.00
CA LEU A 402 12.10 9.11 -4.85
C LEU A 402 10.91 8.96 -5.79
N ASN A 403 9.97 9.91 -5.73
CA ASN A 403 8.75 9.86 -6.53
C ASN A 403 9.04 9.96 -8.04
N ARG A 404 9.93 10.88 -8.44
CA ARG A 404 10.32 11.07 -9.85
C ARG A 404 10.95 9.80 -10.42
N LEU A 405 11.93 9.24 -9.73
CA LEU A 405 12.64 8.04 -10.19
C LEU A 405 11.72 6.81 -10.22
N MET A 406 10.83 6.63 -9.25
CA MET A 406 9.83 5.56 -9.31
C MET A 406 8.92 5.70 -10.54
N MET A 407 8.44 6.91 -10.85
CA MET A 407 7.57 7.13 -12.01
C MET A 407 8.31 6.90 -13.35
N GLU A 408 9.56 7.34 -13.46
CA GLU A 408 10.36 7.22 -14.68
C GLU A 408 10.85 5.80 -14.96
N HIS A 409 10.96 4.97 -13.92
CA HIS A 409 11.61 3.66 -13.99
C HIS A 409 10.71 2.48 -13.60
N LEU A 410 9.43 2.68 -13.27
CA LEU A 410 8.54 1.59 -12.86
C LEU A 410 8.49 0.46 -13.90
N ASP A 411 8.45 0.79 -15.18
CA ASP A 411 8.44 -0.19 -16.28
C ASP A 411 9.73 -1.00 -16.38
N LYS A 412 10.86 -0.44 -15.93
CA LYS A 412 12.15 -1.13 -15.84
C LYS A 412 12.27 -1.96 -14.58
N GLY A 413 11.58 -1.58 -13.50
CA GLY A 413 11.61 -2.26 -12.21
C GLY A 413 12.88 -2.00 -11.37
N TYR A 414 13.74 -1.07 -11.76
CA TYR A 414 14.92 -0.65 -11.01
C TYR A 414 15.40 0.74 -11.42
N ILE A 415 16.19 1.36 -10.54
CA ILE A 415 16.92 2.61 -10.79
C ILE A 415 18.40 2.31 -10.63
N THR A 416 19.22 2.94 -11.48
CA THR A 416 20.68 2.92 -11.35
C THR A 416 21.17 4.36 -11.31
N ILE A 417 21.93 4.70 -10.26
CA ILE A 417 22.47 6.05 -10.07
C ILE A 417 23.98 6.00 -10.28
N GLU A 418 24.49 6.87 -11.14
CA GLU A 418 25.92 6.93 -11.42
C GLU A 418 26.67 7.55 -10.24
N ILE A 419 27.79 6.93 -9.86
CA ILE A 419 28.71 7.50 -8.90
C ILE A 419 29.52 8.57 -9.66
N PRO A 420 29.52 9.85 -9.22
CA PRO A 420 30.31 10.89 -9.86
C PRO A 420 31.78 10.45 -9.99
N LYS A 421 32.36 10.66 -11.19
CA LYS A 421 33.81 10.45 -11.36
C LYS A 421 34.56 11.53 -10.58
N PRO A 422 35.67 11.18 -9.90
CA PRO A 422 36.44 12.10 -9.08
C PRO A 422 37.01 13.28 -9.86
#